data_AF-A0A660PVM8-F1
#
_entry.id   AF-A0A660PVM8-F1
#
_cell.length_a   1.000
_cell.length_b   1.000
_cell.length_c   1.000
_cell.angle_alpha   90.00
_cell.angle_beta   90.00
_cell.angle_gamma   90.00
#
_symmetry.space_group_name_H-M   'P 1'
#
loop_
_entity.id
_entity.type
_entity.pdbx_description
1 polymer ?
#
loop_
_entity_poly.entity_id
_entity_poly.type
_entity_poly.pdbx_seq_one_letter_code
_entity_poly.pdbx_strand_id
1 'polypeptide(L)'
;PEEIEAELNLAGYVLESLVIGRTKEKKAGEDIWAVIVPDIEQIKIGENITGDEIPPEKIRQLIKIEIDAVNSRITDYKRIVNFEIRLEEFEKTSTRKIKRRLYQ
;
A
#
# COMPACT_ATOMS: atom_id res chain seq x y z
N PRO A 1 4.97 -8.08 -8.23
CA PRO A 1 3.74 -7.45 -7.74
C PRO A 1 3.13 -8.24 -6.59
N GLU A 2 2.68 -9.49 -6.82
CA GLU A 2 2.06 -10.32 -5.78
C GLU A 2 2.94 -10.56 -4.54
N GLU A 3 4.24 -10.80 -4.70
CA GLU A 3 5.16 -10.95 -3.55
C GLU A 3 5.20 -9.69 -2.66
N ILE A 4 5.15 -8.51 -3.28
CA ILE A 4 5.21 -7.22 -2.57
C ILE A 4 3.86 -6.96 -1.88
N GLU A 5 2.74 -7.29 -2.53
CA GLU A 5 1.40 -7.22 -1.95
C GLU A 5 1.27 -8.15 -0.75
N ALA A 6 1.83 -9.35 -0.81
CA ALA A 6 1.84 -10.29 0.31
C ALA A 6 2.62 -9.72 1.52
N GLU A 7 3.83 -9.19 1.30
CA GLU A 7 4.61 -8.55 2.37
C GLU A 7 3.91 -7.31 2.94
N LEU A 8 3.28 -6.50 2.09
CA LEU A 8 2.52 -5.32 2.53
C LEU A 8 1.26 -5.73 3.30
N ASN A 9 0.55 -6.77 2.90
CA ASN A 9 -0.63 -7.26 3.64
C ASN A 9 -0.26 -7.97 4.95
N LEU A 10 1.01 -8.35 5.14
CA LEU A 10 1.54 -8.81 6.42
C LEU A 10 1.86 -7.65 7.38
N ALA A 11 1.98 -6.42 6.86
CA ALA A 11 2.16 -5.23 7.68
C ALA A 11 0.91 -4.99 8.52
N GLY A 12 1.07 -4.86 9.84
CA GLY A 12 -0.06 -4.79 10.77
C GLY A 12 -0.97 -3.57 10.58
N TYR A 13 -0.53 -2.56 9.82
CA TYR A 13 -1.29 -1.34 9.54
C TYR A 13 -1.89 -1.28 8.14
N VAL A 14 -1.77 -2.35 7.35
CA VAL A 14 -2.27 -2.43 5.97
C VAL A 14 -3.46 -3.39 5.92
N LEU A 15 -4.63 -2.87 5.52
CA LEU A 15 -5.83 -3.68 5.31
C LEU A 15 -5.78 -4.37 3.94
N GLU A 16 -5.47 -3.60 2.89
CA GLU A 16 -5.32 -4.10 1.52
C GLU A 16 -4.20 -3.33 0.81
N SER A 17 -3.51 -4.00 -0.11
CA SER A 17 -2.50 -3.39 -0.95
C SER A 17 -2.64 -3.84 -2.40
N LEU A 18 -2.31 -2.92 -3.32
CA LEU A 18 -2.29 -3.17 -4.75
C LEU A 18 -1.03 -2.58 -5.35
N VAL A 19 -0.25 -3.40 -6.05
CA VAL A 19 1.02 -2.98 -6.66
C VAL A 19 0.87 -2.89 -8.18
N ILE A 20 1.13 -1.69 -8.71
CA ILE A 20 0.97 -1.33 -10.11
C ILE A 20 2.35 -0.98 -10.69
N GLY A 21 2.75 -1.66 -11.76
CA GLY A 21 3.89 -1.24 -12.58
C GLY A 21 3.46 -0.15 -13.56
N ARG A 22 4.03 1.05 -13.45
CA ARG A 22 3.85 2.12 -14.44
C ARG A 22 5.10 2.24 -15.30
N THR A 23 4.97 1.96 -16.59
CA THR A 23 6.03 2.21 -17.57
C THR A 23 6.33 3.71 -17.67
N LYS A 24 7.61 4.08 -17.52
CA LYS A 24 8.04 5.46 -17.76
C LYS A 24 7.95 5.77 -19.25
N GLU A 25 7.13 6.76 -19.62
CA GLU A 25 7.03 7.24 -21.01
C GLU A 25 8.37 7.72 -21.60
N LYS A 26 9.34 8.11 -20.75
CA LYS A 26 10.61 8.72 -21.18
C LYS A 26 11.89 7.99 -20.75
N LYS A 27 11.80 6.84 -20.08
CA LYS A 27 12.99 6.05 -19.65
C LYS A 27 12.70 4.55 -19.77
N ALA A 28 13.73 3.78 -20.11
CA ALA A 28 13.65 2.33 -19.98
C ALA A 28 13.47 1.96 -18.49
N GLY A 29 12.37 1.29 -18.16
CA GLY A 29 12.06 0.84 -16.81
C GLY A 29 10.60 1.07 -16.40
N GLU A 30 10.14 0.26 -15.44
CA GLU A 30 8.84 0.37 -14.80
C GLU A 30 9.03 0.97 -13.40
N ASP A 31 8.32 2.04 -13.06
CA ASP A 31 8.19 2.45 -11.66
C ASP A 31 7.14 1.57 -11.00
N ILE A 32 7.49 0.99 -9.87
CA ILE A 32 6.53 0.28 -9.03
C ILE A 32 5.81 1.30 -8.15
N TRP A 33 4.50 1.39 -8.31
CA TRP A 33 3.60 2.17 -7.49
C TRP A 33 2.78 1.24 -6.61
N ALA A 34 2.52 1.62 -5.36
CA ALA A 34 1.66 0.86 -4.45
C ALA A 34 0.45 1.71 -4.03
N VAL A 35 -0.75 1.17 -4.13
CA VAL A 35 -1.94 1.75 -3.53
C VAL A 35 -2.22 0.95 -2.27
N ILE A 36 -2.30 1.64 -1.14
CA ILE A 36 -2.43 1.05 0.18
C ILE A 36 -3.74 1.51 0.80
N VAL A 37 -4.54 0.57 1.26
CA VAL A 37 -5.68 0.80 2.14
C VAL A 37 -5.20 0.56 3.57
N PRO A 38 -5.06 1.60 4.40
CA PRO A 38 -4.59 1.45 5.76
C PRO A 38 -5.70 0.86 6.63
N ASP A 39 -5.33 0.00 7.56
CA ASP A 39 -6.24 -0.49 8.59
C ASP A 39 -6.35 0.53 9.72
N ILE A 40 -7.37 1.38 9.65
CA ILE A 40 -7.62 2.44 10.62
C ILE A 40 -7.85 1.87 12.03
N GLU A 41 -8.47 0.70 12.15
CA GLU A 41 -8.70 0.05 13.44
C GLU A 41 -7.38 -0.43 14.05
N GLN A 42 -6.55 -1.13 13.28
CA GLN A 42 -5.23 -1.56 13.74
C GLN A 42 -4.31 -0.39 14.09
N ILE A 43 -4.35 0.70 13.31
CA ILE A 43 -3.58 1.90 13.62
C ILE A 43 -4.07 2.53 14.94
N LYS A 44 -5.39 2.62 15.16
CA LYS A 44 -5.93 3.13 16.43
C LYS A 44 -5.46 2.28 17.62
N ILE A 45 -5.52 0.96 17.49
CA ILE A 45 -5.10 0.01 18.54
C ILE A 45 -3.60 0.13 18.81
N GLY A 46 -2.78 0.10 17.75
CA GLY A 46 -1.32 0.16 17.86
C GLY A 46 -0.80 1.49 18.42
N GLU A 47 -1.37 2.60 17.97
CA GLU A 47 -0.97 3.94 18.41
C GLU A 47 -1.71 4.42 19.67
N ASN A 48 -2.56 3.58 20.29
CA ASN A 48 -3.40 3.93 21.45
C ASN A 48 -4.22 5.22 21.23
N ILE A 49 -4.77 5.38 20.02
CA ILE A 49 -5.61 6.53 19.68
C ILE A 49 -7.03 6.24 20.14
N THR A 50 -7.49 7.03 21.13
CA THR A 50 -8.85 6.98 21.67
C THR A 50 -9.83 7.91 20.92
N GLY A 51 -9.33 8.72 19.97
CA GLY A 51 -10.14 9.60 19.13
C GLY A 51 -10.66 8.92 17.87
N ASP A 52 -11.70 9.50 17.26
CA ASP A 52 -12.30 8.98 16.04
C ASP A 52 -11.44 9.23 14.80
N GLU A 53 -10.62 10.29 14.83
CA GLU A 53 -9.84 10.77 13.69
C GLU A 53 -8.34 10.54 13.89
N ILE A 54 -7.72 9.87 12.91
CA ILE A 54 -6.26 9.74 12.81
C ILE A 54 -5.78 10.77 11.78
N PRO A 55 -4.78 11.61 12.10
CA PRO A 55 -4.26 12.56 11.13
C PRO A 55 -3.69 11.82 9.90
N PRO A 56 -4.03 12.26 8.67
CA PRO A 56 -3.61 11.57 7.44
C PRO A 56 -2.08 11.53 7.28
N GLU A 57 -1.37 12.53 7.80
CA GLU A 57 0.09 12.53 7.84
C GLU A 57 0.66 11.39 8.68
N LYS A 58 0.03 11.07 9.81
CA LYS A 58 0.45 9.99 10.70
C LYS A 58 0.24 8.63 10.05
N ILE A 59 -0.94 8.40 9.46
CA ILE A 59 -1.21 7.21 8.65
C ILE A 59 -0.13 7.08 7.57
N ARG A 60 0.15 8.17 6.84
CA ARG A 60 1.18 8.18 5.81
C ARG A 60 2.57 7.86 6.32
N GLN A 61 2.94 8.34 7.50
CA GLN A 61 4.22 7.99 8.12
C GLN A 61 4.30 6.52 8.49
N LEU A 62 3.27 5.95 9.10
CA LEU A 62 3.23 4.53 9.48
C LEU A 62 3.33 3.63 8.25
N ILE A 63 2.50 3.89 7.23
CA ILE A 63 2.55 3.15 5.96
C ILE A 63 3.92 3.31 5.28
N LYS A 64 4.52 4.50 5.32
CA LYS A 64 5.85 4.72 4.78
C LYS A 64 6.90 3.84 5.46
N ILE A 65 6.85 3.70 6.78
CA ILE A 65 7.78 2.86 7.55
C ILE A 65 7.64 1.39 7.11
N GLU A 66 6.42 0.90 6.98
CA GLU A 66 6.16 -0.48 6.51
C GLU A 66 6.67 -0.68 5.08
N ILE A 67 6.41 0.28 4.18
CA ILE A 67 6.93 0.23 2.81
C ILE A 67 8.46 0.25 2.78
N ASP A 68 9.11 1.04 3.62
CA ASP A 68 10.58 1.10 3.69
C ASP A 68 11.15 -0.23 4.19
N ALA A 69 10.51 -0.84 5.20
CA ALA A 69 10.86 -2.16 5.70
C ALA A 69 10.73 -3.24 4.62
N VAL A 70 9.64 -3.21 3.83
CA VAL A 70 9.46 -4.12 2.68
C VAL A 70 10.48 -3.84 1.59
N ASN A 71 10.72 -2.56 1.25
CA ASN A 71 11.72 -2.14 0.26
C ASN A 71 13.15 -2.56 0.63
N SER A 72 13.47 -2.65 1.92
CA SER A 72 14.76 -3.14 2.41
C SER A 72 14.92 -4.67 2.25
N ARG A 73 13.81 -5.42 2.13
CA ARG A 73 13.83 -6.88 1.94
C ARG A 73 13.83 -7.29 0.46
N ILE A 74 13.46 -6.38 -0.44
CA ILE A 74 13.40 -6.64 -1.89
C ILE A 74 14.55 -5.96 -2.65
N THR A 75 14.88 -6.52 -3.81
CA THR A 75 15.95 -6.01 -4.66
C THR A 75 15.60 -4.63 -5.25
N ASP A 76 16.62 -3.77 -5.45
CA ASP A 76 16.48 -2.38 -5.91
C ASP A 76 15.53 -2.16 -7.09
N TYR A 77 15.52 -3.06 -8.08
CA TYR A 77 14.68 -2.94 -9.27
C TYR A 77 13.19 -3.28 -9.05
N LYS A 78 12.83 -3.86 -7.90
CA LYS A 78 11.43 -4.14 -7.50
C LYS A 78 10.90 -3.15 -6.46
N ARG A 79 11.72 -2.16 -6.03
CA ARG A 79 11.33 -1.24 -4.96
C ARG A 79 10.16 -0.35 -5.35
N ILE A 80 9.26 -0.16 -4.40
CA ILE A 80 8.15 0.77 -4.48
C ILE A 80 8.73 2.19 -4.53
N VAL A 81 8.56 2.85 -5.67
CA VAL A 81 9.07 4.21 -5.92
C VAL A 81 8.11 5.26 -5.36
N ASN A 82 6.81 4.98 -5.41
CA ASN A 82 5.77 5.82 -4.85
C ASN A 82 4.60 4.99 -4.32
N PHE A 83 3.88 5.58 -3.38
CA PHE A 83 2.66 4.97 -2.86
C PHE A 83 1.56 6.00 -2.65
N GLU A 84 0.33 5.53 -2.78
CA GLU A 84 -0.90 6.28 -2.55
C GLU A 84 -1.68 5.61 -1.41
N ILE A 85 -2.33 6.42 -0.57
CA ILE A 85 -3.14 5.93 0.54
C ILE A 85 -4.60 6.18 0.19
N ARG A 86 -5.41 5.15 0.32
CA ARG A 86 -6.84 5.21 0.04
C ARG A 86 -7.62 4.73 1.25
N LEU A 87 -8.58 5.52 1.72
CA LEU A 87 -9.44 5.14 2.86
C LEU A 87 -10.59 4.20 2.44
N GLU A 88 -10.89 4.15 1.14
CA GLU A 88 -11.89 3.25 0.58
C GLU A 88 -11.27 1.91 0.21
N GLU A 89 -11.95 0.82 0.55
CA GLU A 89 -11.63 -0.53 0.08
C GLU A 89 -11.61 -0.61 -1.45
N PHE A 90 -10.80 -1.51 -1.99
CA PHE A 90 -10.76 -1.72 -3.44
C PHE A 90 -12.09 -2.30 -3.95
N GLU A 91 -12.52 -1.85 -5.13
CA GLU A 91 -13.69 -2.44 -5.78
C GLU A 91 -13.46 -3.93 -6.07
N LYS A 92 -14.22 -4.79 -5.41
CA LYS A 92 -14.15 -6.24 -5.56
C LYS A 92 -15.07 -6.73 -6.70
N THR A 93 -14.64 -7.75 -7.44
CA THR A 93 -15.49 -8.50 -8.37
C THR A 93 -16.52 -9.33 -7.59
N SER A 94 -17.52 -9.89 -8.27
CA SER A 94 -18.45 -10.88 -7.69
C SER A 94 -17.73 -12.10 -7.09
N THR A 95 -16.45 -12.31 -7.42
CA THR A 95 -15.56 -13.34 -6.87
C THR A 95 -14.62 -12.83 -5.75
N ARG A 96 -14.92 -11.66 -5.15
CA ARG A 96 -14.14 -11.00 -4.07
C ARG A 96 -12.69 -10.64 -4.45
N LYS A 97 -12.35 -10.62 -5.73
CA LYS A 97 -11.01 -10.22 -6.20
C LYS A 97 -10.98 -8.73 -6.50
N ILE A 98 -9.86 -8.07 -6.20
CA ILE A 98 -9.65 -6.65 -6.51
C ILE A 98 -9.74 -6.42 -8.03
N LYS A 99 -10.59 -5.51 -8.49
CA LYS A 99 -10.69 -5.09 -9.90
C LYS A 99 -9.49 -4.23 -10.30
N ARG A 100 -8.32 -4.86 -10.48
CA ARG A 100 -7.07 -4.19 -10.86
C ARG A 100 -7.16 -3.27 -12.09
N ARG A 101 -8.09 -3.53 -13.03
CA ARG A 101 -8.31 -2.70 -14.23
C ARG A 101 -8.76 -1.27 -13.92
N LEU A 102 -9.30 -0.99 -12.74
CA LEU A 102 -9.75 0.35 -12.35
C LEU A 102 -8.61 1.23 -11.83
N TYR A 103 -7.43 0.64 -11.57
CA TYR A 103 -6.33 1.30 -10.88
C TYR A 103 -5.01 1.28 -11.70
N GLN A 104 -5.01 0.70 -12.91
CA GLN A 104 -3.86 0.69 -13.83
C GLN A 104 -3.74 2.00 -14.61
#